data_AF-A0AA36C744-F1
#
_entry.id   AF-A0AA36C744-F1
#
_cell.length_a   1.000
_cell.length_b   1.000
_cell.length_c   1.000
_cell.angle_alpha   90.00
_cell.angle_beta   90.00
_cell.angle_gamma   90.00
#
_symmetry.space_group_name_H-M   'P 1'
#
loop_
_entity.id
_entity.type
_entity.pdbx_description
1 polymer ?
#
loop_
_entity_poly.entity_id
_entity_poly.type
_entity_poly.pdbx_seq_one_letter_code
_entity_poly.pdbx_strand_id
1 'polypeptide(L)'
;MFQEQCVTFGNKTLTIVKPVSSCRYRSVAHNSGVDDFQPKYGPWLVIKGAASDPIEDEFVQVECYKQTFGMERCIYRNTFFQVVPRETSSETGKPFPKDAKDRPSVLFLGIDGVSRSNFIRQLPQTMEVMERQGFVTLDDYAKLGDNSFPNLCAILLGKRGYDAADFPSEVPTEWGINYDNWTDFVWRRFGRAGYATMFSEDRPEWSTFSYKKHSHGFVKRPPTDHYQRPYFTTLYDSKEMLQSTPQCFDRSPLHNLQLDYVKEFLTAYHSRRIPTFTFFWNVDLAHEYLNTLKVADSDLAGFLQDNQELLENTIVLMISDH
;
A
#
# COMPACT_ATOMS: atom_id res chain seq x y z
N MET A 1 -16.61 19.52 1.76
CA MET A 1 -17.20 19.52 3.12
C MET A 1 -16.75 18.20 3.73
N PHE A 2 -15.86 18.25 4.73
CA PHE A 2 -15.33 17.04 5.36
C PHE A 2 -16.42 16.31 6.13
N GLN A 3 -16.32 14.98 6.19
CA GLN A 3 -17.21 14.21 7.05
C GLN A 3 -16.82 14.43 8.51
N GLU A 4 -17.81 14.50 9.41
CA GLU A 4 -17.50 14.42 10.83
C GLU A 4 -17.17 12.97 11.18
N GLN A 5 -15.99 12.77 11.77
CA GLN A 5 -15.55 11.43 12.19
C GLN A 5 -16.51 10.88 13.25
N CYS A 6 -17.25 9.83 12.89
CA CYS A 6 -18.20 9.16 13.77
C CYS A 6 -17.60 7.94 14.48
N VAL A 7 -16.56 7.34 13.90
CA VAL A 7 -15.92 6.12 14.40
C VAL A 7 -14.40 6.29 14.37
N THR A 8 -13.73 5.76 15.39
CA THR A 8 -12.28 5.56 15.43
C THR A 8 -11.97 4.07 15.38
N PHE A 9 -10.83 3.70 14.81
CA PHE A 9 -10.34 2.33 14.82
C PHE A 9 -8.97 2.28 15.49
N GLY A 10 -8.82 1.39 16.47
CA GLY A 10 -7.54 1.18 17.16
C GLY A 10 -7.62 -0.02 18.09
N ASN A 11 -6.48 -0.68 18.30
CA ASN A 11 -6.38 -1.90 19.12
C ASN A 11 -7.43 -2.96 18.75
N LYS A 12 -7.63 -3.20 17.44
CA LYS A 12 -8.63 -4.13 16.90
C LYS A 12 -10.09 -3.76 17.20
N THR A 13 -10.38 -2.56 17.69
CA THR A 13 -11.74 -2.18 18.13
C THR A 13 -12.20 -0.92 17.42
N LEU A 14 -13.40 -0.98 16.83
CA LEU A 14 -14.11 0.21 16.34
C LEU A 14 -14.87 0.83 17.50
N THR A 15 -14.72 2.14 17.69
CA THR A 15 -15.41 2.88 18.76
C THR A 15 -16.24 4.02 18.17
N ILE A 16 -17.52 4.08 18.55
CA ILE A 16 -18.42 5.17 18.16
C ILE A 16 -18.11 6.38 19.04
N VAL A 17 -17.69 7.48 18.42
CA VAL A 17 -17.26 8.71 19.12
C VAL A 17 -18.23 9.87 18.96
N LYS A 18 -19.33 9.68 18.23
CA LYS A 18 -20.38 10.69 18.01
C LYS A 18 -21.77 10.11 18.17
N PRO A 19 -22.78 10.93 18.53
CA PRO A 19 -24.18 10.50 18.56
C PRO A 19 -24.67 10.12 17.15
N VAL A 20 -25.03 8.85 16.99
CA VAL A 20 -25.52 8.23 15.75
C VAL A 20 -26.69 7.30 16.09
N SER A 21 -27.55 6.97 15.12
CA SER A 21 -28.65 6.01 15.35
C SER A 21 -28.15 4.57 15.30
N SER A 22 -27.26 4.27 14.36
CA SER A 22 -26.67 2.95 14.18
C SER A 22 -25.33 3.06 13.46
N CYS A 23 -24.41 2.14 13.74
CA CYS A 23 -23.21 1.93 12.93
C CYS A 23 -23.06 0.44 12.62
N ARG A 24 -22.54 0.15 11.44
CA ARG A 24 -22.22 -1.19 10.99
C ARG A 24 -20.85 -1.22 10.33
N TYR A 25 -20.22 -2.38 10.37
CA TYR A 25 -18.93 -2.61 9.73
C TYR A 25 -18.94 -3.93 8.97
N ARG A 26 -18.04 -4.09 8.01
CA ARG A 26 -17.79 -5.35 7.33
C ARG A 26 -16.32 -5.47 6.97
N SER A 27 -15.83 -6.70 6.91
CA SER A 27 -14.47 -6.96 6.44
C SER A 27 -14.33 -6.72 4.95
N VAL A 28 -13.13 -6.31 4.57
CA VAL A 28 -12.69 -6.13 3.18
C VAL A 28 -11.43 -6.96 2.99
N ALA A 29 -11.40 -7.80 1.97
CA ALA A 29 -10.27 -8.69 1.71
C ALA A 29 -10.02 -8.88 0.22
N HIS A 30 -8.89 -9.48 -0.11
CA HIS A 30 -8.62 -9.99 -1.46
C HIS A 30 -9.67 -11.06 -1.84
N ASN A 31 -10.10 -11.06 -3.10
CA ASN A 31 -11.10 -11.99 -3.60
C ASN A 31 -10.46 -12.99 -4.56
N SER A 32 -10.04 -14.13 -4.02
CA SER A 32 -9.41 -15.17 -4.81
C SER A 32 -10.38 -15.74 -5.85
N GLY A 33 -9.95 -15.77 -7.11
CA GLY A 33 -10.72 -16.24 -8.26
C GLY A 33 -11.31 -15.13 -9.14
N VAL A 34 -11.12 -13.85 -8.78
CA VAL A 34 -11.50 -12.70 -9.62
C VAL A 34 -10.36 -11.68 -9.74
N ASP A 35 -10.55 -10.67 -10.58
CA ASP A 35 -9.57 -9.59 -10.75
C ASP A 35 -9.35 -8.75 -9.47
N ASP A 36 -8.18 -8.08 -9.42
CA ASP A 36 -7.79 -7.20 -8.31
C ASP A 36 -8.66 -5.93 -8.15
N PHE A 37 -9.67 -5.75 -9.01
CA PHE A 37 -10.66 -4.67 -8.91
C PHE A 37 -11.92 -5.08 -8.14
N GLN A 38 -12.02 -6.33 -7.69
CA GLN A 38 -13.22 -6.84 -7.03
C GLN A 38 -12.93 -7.35 -5.62
N PRO A 39 -12.77 -6.45 -4.61
CA PRO A 39 -12.59 -6.85 -3.22
C PRO A 39 -13.72 -7.75 -2.72
N LYS A 40 -13.38 -8.69 -1.85
CA LYS A 40 -14.34 -9.54 -1.16
C LYS A 40 -14.85 -8.79 0.06
N TYR A 41 -16.16 -8.59 0.10
CA TYR A 41 -16.84 -7.95 1.23
C TYR A 41 -17.49 -9.00 2.13
N GLY A 42 -17.22 -8.93 3.43
CA GLY A 42 -17.93 -9.71 4.44
C GLY A 42 -19.37 -9.25 4.65
N PRO A 43 -20.16 -10.00 5.45
CA PRO A 43 -21.49 -9.55 5.87
C PRO A 43 -21.37 -8.28 6.74
N TRP A 44 -22.41 -7.44 6.70
CA TRP A 44 -22.51 -6.30 7.61
C TRP A 44 -22.80 -6.77 9.04
N LEU A 45 -21.97 -6.33 9.98
CA LEU A 45 -22.08 -6.55 11.41
C LEU A 45 -22.37 -5.22 12.11
N VAL A 46 -23.19 -5.24 13.16
CA VAL A 46 -23.53 -4.02 13.92
C VAL A 46 -22.46 -3.76 14.97
N ILE A 47 -22.05 -2.50 15.12
CA ILE A 47 -21.22 -2.07 16.26
C ILE A 47 -22.14 -1.98 17.49
N LYS A 48 -21.99 -2.91 18.45
CA LYS A 48 -22.86 -3.00 19.63
C LYS A 48 -22.46 -1.97 20.69
N GLY A 49 -23.40 -1.16 21.16
CA GLY A 49 -23.10 -0.17 22.20
C GLY A 49 -22.07 0.86 21.72
N ALA A 50 -21.05 1.15 22.53
CA ALA A 50 -20.01 2.13 22.20
C ALA A 50 -18.85 1.55 21.36
N ALA A 51 -18.65 0.22 21.34
CA ALA A 51 -17.48 -0.40 20.74
C ALA A 51 -17.79 -1.77 20.12
N SER A 52 -17.08 -2.14 19.06
CA SER A 52 -17.21 -3.47 18.44
C SER A 52 -16.54 -4.56 19.28
N ASP A 53 -16.91 -5.81 19.00
CA ASP A 53 -16.05 -6.95 19.35
C ASP A 53 -14.68 -6.80 18.64
N PRO A 54 -13.60 -7.44 19.15
CA PRO A 54 -12.29 -7.42 18.51
C PRO A 54 -12.35 -7.90 17.05
N ILE A 55 -11.75 -7.11 16.16
CA ILE A 55 -11.73 -7.35 14.72
C ILE A 55 -10.37 -7.91 14.33
N GLU A 56 -10.40 -9.08 13.69
CA GLU A 56 -9.21 -9.79 13.21
C GLU A 56 -8.98 -9.59 11.70
N ASP A 57 -9.81 -8.77 11.06
CA ASP A 57 -9.66 -8.38 9.66
C ASP A 57 -8.70 -7.20 9.51
N GLU A 58 -7.83 -7.28 8.51
CA GLU A 58 -6.83 -6.26 8.18
C GLU A 58 -7.48 -4.98 7.63
N PHE A 59 -8.57 -5.11 6.86
CA PHE A 59 -9.31 -3.97 6.33
C PHE A 59 -10.78 -4.06 6.69
N VAL A 60 -11.37 -2.93 7.08
CA VAL A 60 -12.73 -2.87 7.58
C VAL A 60 -13.43 -1.64 7.03
N GLN A 61 -14.55 -1.85 6.34
CA GLN A 61 -15.42 -0.74 5.93
C GLN A 61 -16.48 -0.49 6.99
N VAL A 62 -16.74 0.78 7.29
CA VAL A 62 -17.69 1.23 8.30
C VAL A 62 -18.69 2.19 7.67
N GLU A 63 -19.95 2.07 8.09
CA GLU A 63 -21.01 3.02 7.79
C GLU A 63 -21.76 3.39 9.08
N CYS A 64 -22.03 4.67 9.28
CA CYS A 64 -22.88 5.14 10.36
C CYS A 64 -24.04 5.97 9.84
N TYR A 65 -25.15 5.85 10.55
CA TYR A 65 -26.43 6.37 10.15
C TYR A 65 -27.01 7.29 11.21
N LYS A 66 -27.86 8.20 10.76
CA LYS A 66 -28.66 9.07 11.62
C LYS A 66 -30.10 9.12 11.14
N GLN A 67 -31.03 9.00 12.09
CA GLN A 67 -32.44 9.25 11.85
C GLN A 67 -32.69 10.75 11.72
N THR A 68 -33.22 11.17 10.56
CA THR A 68 -33.57 12.55 10.27
C THR A 68 -34.95 12.59 9.63
N PHE A 69 -35.92 13.22 10.29
CA PHE A 69 -37.33 13.27 9.85
C PHE A 69 -37.93 11.89 9.51
N GLY A 70 -37.61 10.86 10.32
CA GLY A 70 -38.10 9.49 10.12
C GLY A 70 -37.42 8.70 9.00
N MET A 71 -36.40 9.26 8.34
CA MET A 71 -35.56 8.56 7.37
C MET A 71 -34.18 8.31 7.94
N GLU A 72 -33.67 7.08 7.77
CA GLU A 72 -32.29 6.75 8.08
C GLU A 72 -31.37 7.18 6.93
N ARG A 73 -30.34 7.99 7.22
CA ARG A 73 -29.37 8.44 6.22
C ARG A 73 -27.96 8.08 6.67
N CYS A 74 -27.15 7.56 5.74
CA CYS A 74 -25.72 7.36 5.97
C CYS A 74 -25.05 8.73 6.06
N ILE A 75 -24.42 9.02 7.19
CA ILE A 75 -23.75 10.30 7.46
C ILE A 75 -22.23 10.18 7.51
N TYR A 76 -21.72 8.95 7.60
CA TYR A 76 -20.30 8.66 7.69
C TYR A 76 -20.02 7.33 7.03
N ARG A 77 -19.04 7.30 6.14
CA ARG A 77 -18.48 6.07 5.58
C ARG A 77 -16.97 6.20 5.50
N ASN A 78 -16.28 5.18 5.99
CA ASN A 78 -14.83 5.13 5.90
C ASN A 78 -14.37 3.66 5.77
N THR A 79 -13.20 3.46 5.19
CA THR A 79 -12.49 2.19 5.24
C THR A 79 -11.27 2.39 6.12
N PHE A 80 -11.15 1.58 7.15
CA PHE A 80 -10.00 1.54 8.03
C PHE A 80 -9.10 0.36 7.68
N PHE A 81 -7.83 0.47 8.05
CA PHE A 81 -6.88 -0.63 8.05
C PHE A 81 -6.31 -0.84 9.46
N GLN A 82 -5.76 -2.02 9.66
CA GLN A 82 -4.80 -2.35 10.71
C GLN A 82 -3.86 -3.41 10.15
N VAL A 83 -2.62 -3.46 10.59
CA VAL A 83 -1.79 -4.63 10.28
C VAL A 83 -2.11 -5.78 11.24
N VAL A 84 -2.56 -6.91 10.71
CA VAL A 84 -2.77 -8.15 11.48
C VAL A 84 -1.56 -9.06 11.28
N PRO A 85 -0.59 -9.08 12.21
CA PRO A 85 0.69 -9.73 11.97
C PRO A 85 0.50 -11.24 11.84
N ARG A 86 1.08 -11.82 10.80
CA ARG A 86 0.96 -13.25 10.54
C ARG A 86 2.04 -14.03 11.29
N GLU A 87 1.72 -15.25 11.65
CA GLU A 87 2.68 -16.19 12.24
C GLU A 87 3.42 -17.01 11.17
N THR A 88 2.83 -17.15 9.98
CA THR A 88 3.34 -17.94 8.86
C THR A 88 3.41 -17.13 7.57
N SER A 89 4.39 -17.45 6.73
CA SER A 89 4.53 -16.88 5.39
C SER A 89 3.47 -17.45 4.44
N SER A 90 2.79 -16.58 3.70
CA SER A 90 1.84 -16.93 2.64
C SER A 90 2.48 -17.63 1.44
N GLU A 91 3.78 -17.42 1.18
CA GLU A 91 4.49 -18.08 0.08
C GLU A 91 4.87 -19.53 0.42
N THR A 92 5.17 -19.84 1.69
CA THR A 92 5.68 -21.17 2.07
C THR A 92 4.78 -21.96 3.03
N GLY A 93 3.82 -21.30 3.68
CA GLY A 93 3.01 -21.88 4.76
C GLY A 93 3.79 -22.16 6.05
N LYS A 94 5.08 -21.80 6.12
CA LYS A 94 5.94 -22.08 7.28
C LYS A 94 5.93 -20.91 8.27
N PRO A 95 6.12 -21.17 9.57
CA PRO A 95 6.31 -20.11 10.56
C PRO A 95 7.48 -19.20 10.21
N PHE A 96 7.35 -17.91 10.51
CA PHE A 96 8.46 -16.98 10.39
C PHE A 96 9.61 -17.38 11.35
N PRO A 97 10.87 -17.18 10.95
CA PRO A 97 12.00 -17.40 11.83
C PRO A 97 11.91 -16.43 13.01
N LYS A 98 12.02 -16.96 14.23
CA LYS A 98 12.10 -16.14 15.43
C LYS A 98 13.51 -15.57 15.57
N ASP A 99 13.60 -14.33 16.05
CA ASP A 99 14.86 -13.66 16.41
C ASP A 99 15.90 -13.59 15.27
N ALA A 100 15.45 -13.32 14.04
CA ALA A 100 16.32 -13.23 12.86
C ALA A 100 17.04 -11.87 12.75
N LYS A 101 17.75 -11.47 13.82
CA LYS A 101 18.43 -10.17 13.94
C LYS A 101 19.54 -9.95 12.92
N ASP A 102 20.19 -11.02 12.47
CA ASP A 102 21.33 -10.93 11.54
C ASP A 102 20.90 -10.72 10.08
N ARG A 103 19.60 -10.57 9.82
CA ARG A 103 19.04 -10.46 8.49
C ARG A 103 18.42 -9.07 8.34
N PRO A 104 19.03 -8.16 7.54
CA PRO A 104 18.44 -6.86 7.33
C PRO A 104 17.12 -6.99 6.60
N SER A 105 16.15 -6.17 6.99
CA SER A 105 14.93 -5.91 6.24
C SER A 105 15.24 -5.15 4.95
N VAL A 106 14.28 -5.09 4.03
CA VAL A 106 14.38 -4.33 2.78
C VAL A 106 13.10 -3.51 2.61
N LEU A 107 13.26 -2.21 2.38
CA LEU A 107 12.17 -1.27 2.14
C LEU A 107 12.43 -0.52 0.84
N PHE A 108 11.58 -0.76 -0.15
CA PHE A 108 11.49 0.11 -1.33
C PHE A 108 10.47 1.21 -1.06
N LEU A 109 10.93 2.46 -1.16
CA LEU A 109 10.11 3.67 -1.23
C LEU A 109 10.14 4.15 -2.69
N GLY A 110 9.16 3.68 -3.47
CA GLY A 110 9.03 4.02 -4.87
C GLY A 110 8.02 5.13 -5.13
N ILE A 111 8.34 6.05 -6.05
CA ILE A 111 7.43 7.08 -6.54
C ILE A 111 7.42 7.05 -8.07
N ASP A 112 6.25 6.89 -8.67
CA ASP A 112 6.05 6.77 -10.11
C ASP A 112 6.38 8.09 -10.85
N GLY A 113 7.18 8.00 -11.91
CA GLY A 113 7.39 9.09 -12.87
C GLY A 113 8.21 10.29 -12.35
N VAL A 114 9.18 10.04 -11.47
CA VAL A 114 10.01 11.08 -10.84
C VAL A 114 11.46 11.01 -11.31
N SER A 115 11.85 11.91 -12.21
CA SER A 115 13.26 12.14 -12.52
C SER A 115 14.06 12.66 -11.32
N ARG A 116 15.36 12.35 -11.27
CA ARG A 116 16.32 12.88 -10.27
C ARG A 116 16.21 14.39 -10.07
N SER A 117 16.16 15.14 -11.17
CA SER A 117 16.04 16.60 -11.14
C SER A 117 14.72 17.06 -10.54
N ASN A 118 13.63 16.32 -10.74
CA ASN A 118 12.35 16.63 -10.10
C ASN A 118 12.39 16.30 -8.61
N PHE A 119 12.95 15.15 -8.22
CA PHE A 119 13.12 14.75 -6.82
C PHE A 119 13.84 15.83 -6.02
N ILE A 120 15.00 16.30 -6.50
CA ILE A 120 15.79 17.35 -5.83
C ILE A 120 15.01 18.65 -5.65
N ARG A 121 14.17 19.04 -6.62
CA ARG A 121 13.41 20.29 -6.55
C ARG A 121 12.17 20.20 -5.67
N GLN A 122 11.47 19.07 -5.71
CA GLN A 122 10.17 18.92 -5.05
C GLN A 122 10.30 18.35 -3.63
N LEU A 123 11.38 17.62 -3.33
CA LEU A 123 11.59 16.94 -2.04
C LEU A 123 12.89 17.38 -1.34
N PRO A 124 13.16 18.69 -1.17
CA PRO A 124 14.41 19.16 -0.58
C PRO A 124 14.60 18.73 0.88
N GLN A 125 13.55 18.69 1.71
CA GLN A 125 13.67 18.24 3.10
C GLN A 125 13.96 16.74 3.16
N THR A 126 13.30 15.95 2.31
CA THR A 126 13.55 14.51 2.21
C THR A 126 15.00 14.24 1.79
N MET A 127 15.50 14.97 0.79
CA MET A 127 16.91 14.89 0.37
C MET A 127 17.86 15.19 1.53
N GLU A 128 17.63 16.26 2.30
CA GLU A 128 18.48 16.61 3.44
C GLU A 128 18.49 15.50 4.51
N VAL A 129 17.33 14.91 4.82
CA VAL A 129 17.25 13.77 5.75
C VAL A 129 18.02 12.57 5.22
N MET A 130 17.86 12.22 3.94
CA MET A 130 18.56 11.11 3.31
C MET A 130 20.08 11.30 3.34
N GLU A 131 20.58 12.50 3.00
CA GLU A 131 22.00 12.83 3.05
C GLU A 131 22.55 12.71 4.48
N ARG A 132 21.83 13.25 5.46
CA ARG A 132 22.20 13.16 6.88
C ARG A 132 22.22 11.72 7.40
N GLN A 133 21.33 10.86 6.88
CA GLN A 133 21.26 9.44 7.23
C GLN A 133 22.24 8.57 6.42
N GLY A 134 23.06 9.16 5.54
CA GLY A 134 24.11 8.45 4.81
C GLY A 134 23.61 7.66 3.61
N PHE A 135 22.48 8.04 3.01
CA PHE A 135 22.03 7.45 1.75
C PHE A 135 23.07 7.69 0.65
N VAL A 136 23.24 6.69 -0.22
CA VAL A 136 24.13 6.76 -1.38
C VAL A 136 23.30 6.97 -2.63
N THR A 137 23.60 8.04 -3.37
CA THR A 137 23.00 8.27 -4.69
C THR A 137 23.63 7.36 -5.74
N LEU A 138 22.78 6.70 -6.54
CA LEU A 138 23.20 5.94 -7.71
C LEU A 138 23.06 6.85 -8.95
N ASP A 139 24.10 7.60 -9.28
CA ASP A 139 24.01 8.64 -10.33
C ASP A 139 23.76 8.07 -11.74
N ASP A 140 24.21 6.83 -11.99
CA ASP A 140 24.03 6.14 -13.28
C ASP A 140 22.81 5.18 -13.29
N TYR A 141 21.93 5.27 -12.30
CA TYR A 141 20.66 4.54 -12.31
C TYR A 141 19.78 5.04 -13.46
N ALA A 142 19.36 4.12 -14.33
CA ALA A 142 18.62 4.43 -15.54
C ALA A 142 17.42 3.48 -15.73
N LYS A 143 16.38 4.01 -16.38
CA LYS A 143 15.24 3.23 -16.84
C LYS A 143 15.59 2.39 -18.07
N LEU A 144 14.87 1.29 -18.26
CA LEU A 144 14.94 0.41 -19.42
C LEU A 144 13.87 0.71 -20.47
N GLY A 145 12.69 1.16 -20.05
CA GLY A 145 11.57 1.46 -20.94
C GLY A 145 10.88 2.77 -20.60
N ASP A 146 9.88 3.14 -21.38
CA ASP A 146 9.22 4.44 -21.25
C ASP A 146 8.17 4.52 -20.14
N ASN A 147 7.66 3.37 -19.66
CA ASN A 147 6.54 3.29 -18.71
C ASN A 147 6.88 2.46 -17.47
N SER A 148 6.01 2.46 -16.46
CA SER A 148 6.24 1.78 -15.18
C SER A 148 6.37 0.26 -15.30
N PHE A 149 5.50 -0.37 -16.07
CA PHE A 149 5.47 -1.83 -16.21
C PHE A 149 6.84 -2.46 -16.61
N PRO A 150 7.50 -2.05 -17.72
CA PRO A 150 8.78 -2.64 -18.11
C PRO A 150 9.90 -2.40 -17.08
N ASN A 151 9.95 -1.20 -16.50
CA ASN A 151 10.98 -0.82 -15.52
C ASN A 151 10.80 -1.59 -14.21
N LEU A 152 9.58 -1.70 -13.72
CA LEU A 152 9.25 -2.46 -12.51
C LEU A 152 9.38 -3.97 -12.72
N CYS A 153 9.11 -4.49 -13.91
CA CYS A 153 9.43 -5.89 -14.22
C CYS A 153 10.93 -6.16 -14.08
N ALA A 154 11.79 -5.25 -14.50
CA ALA A 154 13.23 -5.42 -14.33
C ALA A 154 13.66 -5.38 -12.86
N ILE A 155 13.15 -4.43 -12.09
CA ILE A 155 13.44 -4.33 -10.65
C ILE A 155 12.93 -5.56 -9.89
N LEU A 156 11.69 -5.98 -10.17
CA LEU A 156 10.98 -6.95 -9.35
C LEU A 156 11.20 -8.39 -9.79
N LEU A 157 11.49 -8.65 -11.07
CA LEU A 157 11.69 -10.00 -11.62
C LEU A 157 13.14 -10.26 -12.03
N GLY A 158 13.94 -9.20 -12.22
CA GLY A 158 15.23 -9.30 -12.88
C GLY A 158 15.10 -9.69 -14.36
N LYS A 159 13.99 -9.28 -15.01
CA LYS A 159 13.66 -9.61 -16.40
C LYS A 159 13.36 -8.37 -17.22
N ARG A 160 13.71 -8.38 -18.51
CA ARG A 160 13.36 -7.33 -19.46
C ARG A 160 11.86 -7.39 -19.74
N GLY A 161 11.15 -6.29 -19.50
CA GLY A 161 9.72 -6.13 -19.81
C GLY A 161 9.40 -5.30 -21.04
N TYR A 162 10.40 -5.06 -21.89
CA TYR A 162 10.31 -4.22 -23.06
C TYR A 162 11.04 -4.86 -24.23
N ASP A 163 10.47 -4.76 -25.43
CA ASP A 163 11.09 -5.20 -26.68
C ASP A 163 12.01 -4.11 -27.23
N ALA A 164 13.32 -4.34 -27.23
CA ALA A 164 14.30 -3.55 -27.94
C ALA A 164 14.73 -4.26 -29.24
N ALA A 165 15.31 -3.51 -30.19
CA ALA A 165 15.73 -4.06 -31.49
C ALA A 165 16.63 -5.31 -31.38
N ASP A 166 17.54 -5.31 -30.40
CA ASP A 166 18.49 -6.41 -30.17
C ASP A 166 18.06 -7.36 -29.04
N PHE A 167 17.04 -7.00 -28.25
CA PHE A 167 16.66 -7.72 -27.04
C PHE A 167 15.13 -7.79 -26.89
N PRO A 168 14.51 -8.96 -27.16
CA PRO A 168 13.09 -9.13 -26.92
C PRO A 168 12.75 -9.11 -25.41
N SER A 169 11.50 -8.80 -25.12
CA SER A 169 10.91 -8.92 -23.79
C SER A 169 10.97 -10.36 -23.30
N GLU A 170 11.35 -10.53 -22.04
CA GLU A 170 11.39 -11.83 -21.34
C GLU A 170 10.11 -12.14 -20.58
N VAL A 171 9.17 -11.19 -20.56
CA VAL A 171 7.87 -11.33 -19.93
C VAL A 171 6.75 -11.01 -20.92
N PRO A 172 5.59 -11.67 -20.76
CA PRO A 172 4.38 -11.32 -21.50
C PRO A 172 4.01 -9.85 -21.32
N THR A 173 3.68 -9.18 -22.42
CA THR A 173 3.24 -7.77 -22.47
C THR A 173 1.80 -7.63 -22.96
N GLU A 174 1.13 -8.75 -23.26
CA GLU A 174 -0.26 -8.75 -23.69
C GLU A 174 -1.25 -8.39 -22.57
N TRP A 175 -2.34 -7.76 -22.97
CA TRP A 175 -3.48 -7.48 -22.10
C TRP A 175 -4.27 -8.75 -21.79
N GLY A 176 -5.00 -8.75 -20.67
CA GLY A 176 -5.84 -9.85 -20.19
C GLY A 176 -5.07 -10.91 -19.41
N ILE A 177 -3.82 -10.65 -19.03
CA ILE A 177 -3.02 -11.59 -18.25
C ILE A 177 -3.24 -11.42 -16.75
N ASN A 178 -2.90 -12.47 -16.01
CA ASN A 178 -2.69 -12.43 -14.56
C ASN A 178 -1.22 -12.81 -14.26
N TYR A 179 -0.76 -12.42 -13.07
CA TYR A 179 0.64 -12.56 -12.68
C TYR A 179 0.86 -13.68 -11.66
N ASP A 180 -0.16 -14.51 -11.40
CA ASP A 180 -0.12 -15.57 -10.38
C ASP A 180 0.99 -16.61 -10.63
N ASN A 181 1.24 -16.91 -11.91
CA ASN A 181 2.24 -17.90 -12.31
C ASN A 181 3.67 -17.32 -12.42
N TRP A 182 3.85 -16.02 -12.17
CA TRP A 182 5.17 -15.39 -12.23
C TRP A 182 5.89 -15.66 -10.91
N THR A 183 6.87 -16.58 -10.95
CA THR A 183 7.52 -17.10 -9.74
C THR A 183 8.80 -16.37 -9.34
N ASP A 184 9.29 -15.51 -10.23
CA ASP A 184 10.56 -14.81 -10.11
C ASP A 184 10.50 -13.53 -9.28
N PHE A 185 9.30 -13.07 -8.92
CA PHE A 185 9.12 -11.86 -8.13
C PHE A 185 10.00 -11.87 -6.88
N VAL A 186 10.72 -10.77 -6.66
CA VAL A 186 11.68 -10.62 -5.57
C VAL A 186 11.00 -10.80 -4.21
N TRP A 187 9.78 -10.30 -4.03
CA TRP A 187 9.01 -10.55 -2.80
C TRP A 187 8.75 -12.04 -2.55
N ARG A 188 8.56 -12.85 -3.60
CA ARG A 188 8.40 -14.31 -3.44
C ARG A 188 9.70 -14.96 -3.00
N ARG A 189 10.85 -14.48 -3.49
CA ARG A 189 12.17 -14.94 -3.04
C ARG A 189 12.38 -14.61 -1.55
N PHE A 190 12.03 -13.40 -1.13
CA PHE A 190 12.05 -13.00 0.28
C PHE A 190 11.08 -13.81 1.15
N GLY A 191 9.85 -14.04 0.67
CA GLY A 191 8.87 -14.90 1.34
C GLY A 191 9.37 -16.34 1.52
N ARG A 192 10.02 -16.93 0.50
CA ARG A 192 10.69 -18.24 0.60
C ARG A 192 11.85 -18.25 1.59
N ALA A 193 12.54 -17.12 1.71
CA ALA A 193 13.60 -16.92 2.67
C ALA A 193 13.06 -16.67 4.10
N GLY A 194 11.75 -16.59 4.31
CA GLY A 194 11.14 -16.40 5.63
C GLY A 194 11.04 -14.93 6.07
N TYR A 195 11.01 -14.00 5.12
CA TYR A 195 10.65 -12.61 5.41
C TYR A 195 9.14 -12.44 5.39
N ALA A 196 8.62 -11.56 6.24
CA ALA A 196 7.26 -11.05 6.07
C ALA A 196 7.23 -10.05 4.92
N THR A 197 6.24 -10.14 4.05
CA THR A 197 6.22 -9.40 2.77
C THR A 197 5.02 -8.45 2.68
N MET A 198 5.26 -7.24 2.18
CA MET A 198 4.22 -6.26 1.91
C MET A 198 4.33 -5.73 0.48
N PHE A 199 3.18 -5.61 -0.19
CA PHE A 199 3.02 -4.85 -1.42
C PHE A 199 1.90 -3.81 -1.20
N SER A 200 2.28 -2.54 -1.27
CA SER A 200 1.39 -1.40 -1.12
C SER A 200 1.51 -0.49 -2.34
N GLU A 201 0.40 -0.33 -3.05
CA GLU A 201 0.28 0.55 -4.22
C GLU A 201 -1.06 1.28 -4.14
N ASP A 202 -1.04 2.61 -4.28
CA ASP A 202 -2.12 3.48 -3.85
C ASP A 202 -3.22 3.72 -4.89
N ARG A 203 -2.93 3.63 -6.18
CA ARG A 203 -3.91 3.91 -7.26
C ARG A 203 -4.34 2.65 -8.02
N PRO A 204 -5.50 2.03 -7.70
CA PRO A 204 -5.92 0.78 -8.33
C PRO A 204 -6.11 0.88 -9.85
N GLU A 205 -6.65 2.00 -10.36
CA GLU A 205 -6.89 2.19 -11.79
C GLU A 205 -5.58 2.34 -12.59
N TRP A 206 -4.54 2.92 -12.00
CA TRP A 206 -3.27 3.25 -12.69
C TRP A 206 -2.12 2.34 -12.26
N SER A 207 -2.42 1.38 -11.40
CA SER A 207 -1.44 0.44 -10.87
C SER A 207 -0.69 -0.37 -11.91
N THR A 208 0.55 -0.69 -11.57
CA THR A 208 1.52 -1.40 -12.40
C THR A 208 0.99 -2.71 -12.95
N PHE A 209 0.40 -3.55 -12.10
CA PHE A 209 -0.03 -4.91 -12.45
C PHE A 209 -1.53 -5.04 -12.72
N SER A 210 -2.27 -3.93 -12.85
CA SER A 210 -3.66 -4.00 -13.29
C SER A 210 -4.11 -2.75 -14.05
N TYR A 211 -3.17 -2.05 -14.70
CA TYR A 211 -3.39 -0.78 -15.38
C TYR A 211 -4.68 -0.76 -16.22
N LYS A 212 -5.58 0.18 -15.89
CA LYS A 212 -6.89 0.42 -16.53
C LYS A 212 -7.73 -0.83 -16.79
N LYS A 213 -7.66 -1.82 -15.89
CA LYS A 213 -8.34 -3.13 -16.03
C LYS A 213 -7.92 -3.91 -17.27
N HIS A 214 -6.81 -3.55 -17.90
CA HIS A 214 -6.27 -4.30 -19.01
C HIS A 214 -5.48 -5.53 -18.56
N SER A 215 -5.15 -5.68 -17.27
CA SER A 215 -4.67 -6.92 -16.68
C SER A 215 -5.50 -7.27 -15.44
N HIS A 216 -5.55 -8.55 -15.11
CA HIS A 216 -6.36 -9.05 -13.99
C HIS A 216 -5.66 -8.94 -12.62
N GLY A 217 -4.36 -8.61 -12.58
CA GLY A 217 -3.58 -8.57 -11.34
C GLY A 217 -3.27 -9.97 -10.80
N PHE A 218 -3.39 -10.13 -9.48
CA PHE A 218 -3.12 -11.36 -8.76
C PHE A 218 -4.43 -12.06 -8.37
N VAL A 219 -4.92 -12.96 -9.24
CA VAL A 219 -6.27 -13.51 -9.16
C VAL A 219 -6.37 -14.66 -8.15
N LYS A 220 -5.36 -15.53 -8.08
CA LYS A 220 -5.46 -16.75 -7.29
C LYS A 220 -5.23 -16.51 -5.80
N ARG A 221 -4.37 -15.56 -5.45
CA ARG A 221 -4.02 -15.19 -4.08
C ARG A 221 -3.31 -13.83 -4.04
N PRO A 222 -3.24 -13.18 -2.87
CA PRO A 222 -2.36 -12.03 -2.69
C PRO A 222 -0.89 -12.35 -3.07
N PRO A 223 -0.16 -11.40 -3.68
CA PRO A 223 1.24 -11.58 -4.06
C PRO A 223 2.19 -11.63 -2.86
N THR A 224 1.77 -11.05 -1.73
CA THR A 224 2.54 -10.85 -0.49
C THR A 224 1.67 -11.16 0.74
N ASP A 225 2.30 -11.25 1.92
CA ASP A 225 1.60 -11.50 3.20
C ASP A 225 0.59 -10.40 3.53
N HIS A 226 0.97 -9.16 3.22
CA HIS A 226 0.14 -7.97 3.32
C HIS A 226 0.01 -7.31 1.96
N TYR A 227 -1.22 -7.13 1.47
CA TYR A 227 -1.51 -6.57 0.15
C TYR A 227 -2.58 -5.49 0.28
N GLN A 228 -2.20 -4.22 0.10
CA GLN A 228 -3.08 -3.07 0.39
C GLN A 228 -4.14 -2.82 -0.71
N ARG A 229 -4.12 -3.59 -1.80
CA ARG A 229 -5.06 -3.40 -2.91
C ARG A 229 -6.55 -3.37 -2.51
N PRO A 230 -7.07 -4.29 -1.68
CA PRO A 230 -8.48 -4.27 -1.31
C PRO A 230 -8.89 -2.97 -0.60
N TYR A 231 -8.01 -2.42 0.24
CA TYR A 231 -8.22 -1.14 0.92
C TYR A 231 -8.42 0.00 -0.08
N PHE A 232 -7.44 0.20 -0.97
CA PHE A 232 -7.51 1.29 -1.94
C PHE A 232 -8.66 1.09 -2.92
N THR A 233 -8.90 -0.12 -3.44
CA THR A 233 -10.04 -0.36 -4.34
C THR A 233 -11.37 0.01 -3.68
N THR A 234 -11.60 -0.42 -2.43
CA THR A 234 -12.82 -0.01 -1.69
C THR A 234 -12.88 1.50 -1.43
N LEU A 235 -11.73 2.15 -1.20
CA LEU A 235 -11.66 3.59 -1.00
C LEU A 235 -12.04 4.35 -2.28
N TYR A 236 -11.47 3.98 -3.43
CA TYR A 236 -11.76 4.61 -4.73
C TYR A 236 -13.17 4.36 -5.25
N ASP A 237 -13.77 3.21 -4.93
CA ASP A 237 -15.16 2.91 -5.28
C ASP A 237 -16.18 3.68 -4.41
N SER A 238 -15.72 4.40 -3.39
CA SER A 238 -16.59 5.15 -2.47
C SER A 238 -17.04 6.49 -3.08
N LYS A 239 -18.26 6.93 -2.72
CA LYS A 239 -18.75 8.27 -3.13
C LYS A 239 -17.94 9.38 -2.45
N GLU A 240 -17.40 9.06 -1.30
CA GLU A 240 -16.61 9.93 -0.45
C GLU A 240 -15.28 10.29 -1.11
N MET A 241 -14.63 9.33 -1.76
CA MET A 241 -13.44 9.58 -2.57
C MET A 241 -13.77 10.46 -3.78
N LEU A 242 -14.88 10.20 -4.48
CA LEU A 242 -15.33 11.05 -5.61
C LEU A 242 -15.62 12.50 -5.20
N GLN A 243 -15.96 12.74 -3.93
CA GLN A 243 -16.25 14.08 -3.39
C GLN A 243 -15.04 14.72 -2.71
N SER A 244 -13.96 13.97 -2.49
CA SER A 244 -12.76 14.45 -1.84
C SER A 244 -11.92 15.28 -2.81
N THR A 245 -11.08 16.16 -2.26
CA THR A 245 -10.05 16.85 -3.05
C THR A 245 -9.12 15.81 -3.67
N PRO A 246 -8.65 16.01 -4.92
CA PRO A 246 -7.65 15.11 -5.52
C PRO A 246 -6.48 14.85 -4.56
N GLN A 247 -5.98 13.62 -4.54
CA GLN A 247 -4.89 13.15 -3.67
C GLN A 247 -5.21 13.10 -2.16
N CYS A 248 -6.47 13.33 -1.78
CA CYS A 248 -6.94 13.23 -0.40
C CYS A 248 -8.15 12.29 -0.30
N PHE A 249 -8.27 11.62 0.84
CA PHE A 249 -9.51 11.00 1.27
C PHE A 249 -9.98 11.69 2.55
N ASP A 250 -11.15 12.33 2.47
CA ASP A 250 -11.63 13.23 3.51
C ASP A 250 -10.54 14.26 3.91
N ARG A 251 -10.02 14.20 5.14
CA ARG A 251 -8.99 15.11 5.67
C ARG A 251 -7.56 14.60 5.51
N SER A 252 -7.39 13.36 5.07
CA SER A 252 -6.08 12.70 5.04
C SER A 252 -5.53 12.66 3.62
N PRO A 253 -4.30 13.15 3.39
CA PRO A 253 -3.58 12.89 2.15
C PRO A 253 -3.43 11.37 1.95
N LEU A 254 -3.65 10.90 0.72
CA LEU A 254 -3.63 9.46 0.42
C LEU A 254 -2.25 8.83 0.63
N HIS A 255 -1.18 9.56 0.31
CA HIS A 255 0.19 9.08 0.56
C HIS A 255 0.47 8.85 2.04
N ASN A 256 -0.13 9.64 2.94
CA ASN A 256 0.00 9.44 4.38
C ASN A 256 -0.74 8.19 4.85
N LEU A 257 -1.93 7.90 4.31
CA LEU A 257 -2.62 6.63 4.58
C LEU A 257 -1.80 5.42 4.14
N GLN A 258 -1.07 5.55 3.03
CA GLN A 258 -0.16 4.52 2.54
C GLN A 258 1.07 4.36 3.46
N LEU A 259 1.72 5.47 3.85
CA LEU A 259 2.87 5.47 4.75
C LEU A 259 2.52 4.95 6.15
N ASP A 260 1.35 5.30 6.68
CA ASP A 260 0.84 4.82 7.96
C ASP A 260 0.69 3.29 7.97
N TYR A 261 0.17 2.71 6.88
CA TYR A 261 0.06 1.26 6.74
C TYR A 261 1.44 0.57 6.71
N VAL A 262 2.41 1.15 6.00
CA VAL A 262 3.80 0.67 6.02
C VAL A 262 4.40 0.77 7.42
N LYS A 263 4.18 1.89 8.13
CA LYS A 263 4.67 2.09 9.50
C LYS A 263 4.10 1.06 10.47
N GLU A 264 2.79 0.79 10.42
CA GLU A 264 2.16 -0.26 11.22
C GLU A 264 2.80 -1.62 10.96
N PHE A 265 3.10 -1.92 9.69
CA PHE A 265 3.72 -3.18 9.30
C PHE A 265 5.13 -3.31 9.83
N LEU A 266 5.97 -2.28 9.63
CA LEU A 266 7.33 -2.27 10.17
C LEU A 266 7.30 -2.42 11.69
N THR A 267 6.42 -1.69 12.39
CA THR A 267 6.26 -1.77 13.85
C THR A 267 5.87 -3.18 14.32
N ALA A 268 4.87 -3.78 13.64
CA ALA A 268 4.37 -5.11 13.96
C ALA A 268 5.46 -6.19 13.86
N TYR A 269 6.27 -6.17 12.81
CA TYR A 269 7.29 -7.20 12.61
C TYR A 269 8.61 -6.89 13.31
N HIS A 270 8.94 -5.61 13.53
CA HIS A 270 10.08 -5.18 14.34
C HIS A 270 9.98 -5.70 15.77
N SER A 271 8.82 -5.52 16.43
CA SER A 271 8.58 -6.04 17.80
C SER A 271 8.71 -7.57 17.91
N ARG A 272 8.51 -8.28 16.81
CA ARG A 272 8.63 -9.75 16.70
C ARG A 272 10.02 -10.21 16.23
N ARG A 273 10.90 -9.27 15.84
CA ARG A 273 12.23 -9.53 15.26
C ARG A 273 12.15 -10.45 14.03
N ILE A 274 11.15 -10.22 13.20
CA ILE A 274 10.96 -10.89 11.91
C ILE A 274 11.41 -9.92 10.82
N PRO A 275 12.29 -10.33 9.90
CA PRO A 275 12.77 -9.45 8.84
C PRO A 275 11.67 -9.24 7.79
N THR A 276 11.63 -8.05 7.20
CA THR A 276 10.57 -7.63 6.29
C THR A 276 11.08 -7.31 4.90
N PHE A 277 10.28 -7.61 3.88
CA PHE A 277 10.42 -7.06 2.55
C PHE A 277 9.19 -6.21 2.25
N THR A 278 9.38 -4.92 2.02
CA THR A 278 8.31 -3.97 1.76
C THR A 278 8.52 -3.34 0.39
N PHE A 279 7.51 -3.46 -0.47
CA PHE A 279 7.42 -2.71 -1.71
C PHE A 279 6.31 -1.67 -1.59
N PHE A 280 6.68 -0.44 -1.23
CA PHE A 280 5.82 0.73 -1.30
C PHE A 280 6.01 1.36 -2.67
N TRP A 281 4.91 1.53 -3.41
CA TRP A 281 4.90 2.18 -4.71
C TRP A 281 3.80 3.24 -4.71
N ASN A 282 4.19 4.51 -4.76
CA ASN A 282 3.23 5.60 -4.85
C ASN A 282 3.08 6.04 -6.30
N VAL A 283 1.86 5.96 -6.82
CA VAL A 283 1.54 6.40 -8.18
C VAL A 283 0.99 7.83 -8.15
N ASP A 284 0.16 8.16 -7.16
CA ASP A 284 -0.67 9.36 -7.21
C ASP A 284 0.10 10.70 -7.14
N LEU A 285 1.21 10.75 -6.42
CA LEU A 285 1.87 12.01 -6.07
C LEU A 285 2.42 12.79 -7.27
N ALA A 286 2.88 12.10 -8.31
CA ALA A 286 3.60 12.72 -9.42
C ALA A 286 3.09 12.32 -10.81
N HIS A 287 2.31 11.25 -10.94
CA HIS A 287 1.90 10.69 -12.24
C HIS A 287 1.16 11.69 -13.14
N GLU A 288 0.23 12.48 -12.58
CA GLU A 288 -0.52 13.49 -13.36
C GLU A 288 0.14 14.87 -13.36
N TYR A 289 0.75 15.27 -12.23
CA TYR A 289 1.33 16.60 -12.06
C TYR A 289 2.65 16.53 -11.29
N LEU A 290 3.77 16.74 -11.98
CA LEU A 290 5.12 16.64 -11.38
C LEU A 290 5.35 17.56 -10.16
N ASN A 291 4.60 18.66 -10.05
CA ASN A 291 4.71 19.63 -8.97
C ASN A 291 3.85 19.29 -7.73
N THR A 292 2.93 18.32 -7.81
CA THR A 292 2.18 17.90 -6.62
C THR A 292 3.05 17.12 -5.64
N LEU A 293 4.14 16.51 -6.12
CA LEU A 293 5.09 15.77 -5.30
C LEU A 293 5.57 16.54 -4.04
N LYS A 294 5.72 17.86 -4.12
CA LYS A 294 6.17 18.70 -2.99
C LYS A 294 5.30 18.61 -1.75
N VAL A 295 4.03 18.20 -1.88
CA VAL A 295 3.13 18.06 -0.72
C VAL A 295 3.56 16.92 0.19
N ALA A 296 4.34 15.97 -0.31
CA ALA A 296 4.85 14.84 0.45
C ALA A 296 6.25 15.08 1.05
N ASP A 297 6.89 16.23 0.81
CA ASP A 297 8.27 16.47 1.22
C ASP A 297 8.46 16.38 2.74
N SER A 298 7.66 17.12 3.51
CA SER A 298 7.74 17.04 4.98
C SER A 298 7.34 15.68 5.51
N ASP A 299 6.42 14.99 4.84
CA ASP A 299 5.85 13.74 5.30
C ASP A 299 6.83 12.57 5.08
N LEU A 300 7.51 12.53 3.93
CA LEU A 300 8.57 11.55 3.65
C LEU A 300 9.83 11.82 4.50
N ALA A 301 10.21 13.08 4.65
CA ALA A 301 11.29 13.49 5.57
C ALA A 301 10.99 13.05 7.00
N GLY A 302 9.77 13.32 7.50
CA GLY A 302 9.30 12.89 8.81
C GLY A 302 9.25 11.38 8.94
N PHE A 303 8.76 10.66 7.92
CA PHE A 303 8.75 9.20 7.93
C PHE A 303 10.17 8.61 8.10
N LEU A 304 11.16 9.10 7.35
CA LEU A 304 12.54 8.64 7.46
C LEU A 304 13.17 9.03 8.81
N GLN A 305 12.86 10.22 9.31
CA GLN A 305 13.44 10.74 10.55
C GLN A 305 12.85 10.08 11.80
N ASP A 306 11.53 9.94 11.87
CA ASP A 306 10.79 9.50 13.04
C ASP A 306 10.83 7.98 13.23
N ASN A 307 11.10 7.23 12.15
CA ASN A 307 11.12 5.77 12.18
C ASN A 307 12.54 5.18 12.11
N GLN A 308 13.58 5.95 12.48
CA GLN A 308 14.98 5.48 12.45
C GLN A 308 15.20 4.18 13.23
N GLU A 309 14.56 4.01 14.39
CA GLU A 309 14.63 2.77 15.17
C GLU A 309 14.06 1.57 14.40
N LEU A 310 12.96 1.76 13.67
CA LEU A 310 12.36 0.71 12.83
C LEU A 310 13.24 0.39 11.61
N LEU A 311 14.01 1.38 11.14
CA LEU A 311 14.82 1.29 9.93
C LEU A 311 16.30 0.95 10.19
N GLU A 312 16.74 0.85 11.46
CA GLU A 312 18.15 0.66 11.83
C GLU A 312 18.80 -0.55 11.14
N ASN A 313 18.07 -1.68 11.06
CA ASN A 313 18.50 -2.89 10.37
C ASN A 313 17.72 -3.11 9.06
N THR A 314 17.56 -2.05 8.27
CA THR A 314 16.81 -2.07 7.00
C THR A 314 17.63 -1.45 5.87
N ILE A 315 17.69 -2.15 4.73
CA ILE A 315 18.16 -1.58 3.47
C ILE A 315 17.00 -0.78 2.87
N VAL A 316 17.10 0.54 2.88
CA VAL A 316 16.09 1.43 2.31
C VAL A 316 16.52 1.87 0.92
N LEU A 317 15.65 1.67 -0.07
CA LEU A 317 15.84 2.12 -1.44
C LEU A 317 14.78 3.17 -1.77
N MET A 318 15.20 4.41 -2.00
CA MET A 318 14.33 5.46 -2.56
C MET A 318 14.51 5.45 -4.08
N ILE A 319 13.46 5.10 -4.82
CA ILE A 319 13.56 4.87 -6.27
C ILE A 319 12.39 5.49 -7.04
N SER A 320 12.62 5.67 -8.34
CA SER A 320 11.58 5.92 -9.33
C SER A 320 11.87 5.07 -10.56
N ASP A 321 10.88 4.89 -11.41
CA ASP A 321 10.90 3.97 -12.54
C ASP A 321 11.21 4.64 -13.88
N HIS A 322 10.86 5.93 -14.10
CA HIS A 322 11.10 6.58 -15.40
C HIS A 322 11.23 8.11 -15.44
#